data_AF-A0A929J0H1-F1
#
_entry.id   AF-A0A929J0H1-F1
#
_cell.length_a   1.000
_cell.length_b   1.000
_cell.length_c   1.000
_cell.angle_alpha   90.00
_cell.angle_beta   90.00
_cell.angle_gamma   90.00
#
_symmetry.space_group_name_H-M   'P 1'
#
loop_
_entity.id
_entity.type
_entity.pdbx_description
1 polymer ?
#
loop_
_entity_poly.entity_id
_entity_poly.type
_entity_poly.pdbx_seq_one_letter_code
_entity_poly.pdbx_strand_id
1 'polypeptide(L)'
;MVLDLKKPIRTKSFLIKPNKSGGNRLVIEINPKSASKTFKDTFKPKKSAKPVKNVKAKSKSSLFQHQIGKRDLIIAIDAGHGGIDSGAIGVGGTYEKNITLAIAKKLATLVSAQRGMRPVMIRNGDYFIKLQKRIDLAREYSADLLVSIHADAYPSDNNVGGSSIYMLSHSGASSEAATWLAERENSADLIGGISLSDKDDLLAQVLFDLSQTKTLEASALIAQKVLKSLKKLGNNHSNHVQKAGFLVLRSPDIPSILIETGFISNDAEEQRLNDPRYRYHLAEAIFQGIRGYFVSYNSGTLLVRR
;
A
#
# COMPACT_ATOMS: atom_id res chain seq x y z
N MET A 1 -19.00 -16.76 -24.14
CA MET A 1 -18.71 -15.30 -24.16
C MET A 1 -17.75 -15.02 -25.29
N VAL A 2 -17.97 -13.94 -26.05
CA VAL A 2 -17.05 -13.45 -27.09
C VAL A 2 -16.71 -12.00 -26.73
N LEU A 3 -15.42 -11.63 -26.76
CA LEU A 3 -14.94 -10.29 -26.44
C LEU A 3 -14.20 -9.73 -27.65
N ASP A 4 -14.72 -8.65 -28.23
CA ASP A 4 -14.04 -7.92 -29.31
C ASP A 4 -12.96 -6.99 -28.74
N LEU A 5 -11.76 -7.05 -29.29
CA LEU A 5 -10.58 -6.38 -28.73
C LEU A 5 -10.00 -5.36 -29.71
N LYS A 6 -9.74 -4.15 -29.20
CA LYS A 6 -9.12 -3.06 -29.98
C LYS A 6 -7.62 -3.22 -30.22
N LYS A 7 -6.94 -4.14 -29.51
CA LYS A 7 -5.50 -4.36 -29.57
C LYS A 7 -5.15 -5.84 -29.36
N PRO A 8 -4.02 -6.33 -29.90
CA PRO A 8 -3.54 -7.68 -29.61
C PRO A 8 -3.24 -7.88 -28.12
N ILE A 9 -3.69 -9.01 -27.56
CA ILE A 9 -3.53 -9.35 -26.15
C ILE A 9 -2.82 -10.70 -25.95
N ARG A 10 -2.40 -10.97 -24.72
CA ARG A 10 -2.16 -12.31 -24.17
C ARG A 10 -3.23 -12.60 -23.13
N THR A 11 -3.81 -13.80 -23.19
CA THR A 11 -4.79 -14.27 -22.23
C THR A 11 -4.19 -15.32 -21.32
N LYS A 12 -4.56 -15.29 -20.03
CA LYS A 12 -4.43 -16.44 -19.13
C LYS A 12 -5.81 -16.71 -18.52
N SER A 13 -6.14 -17.97 -18.29
CA SER A 13 -7.37 -18.34 -17.61
C SER A 13 -7.13 -19.41 -16.57
N PHE A 14 -7.81 -19.30 -15.44
CA PHE A 14 -7.76 -20.28 -14.37
C PHE A 14 -9.08 -20.29 -13.57
N LEU A 15 -9.34 -21.42 -12.91
CA LEU A 15 -10.52 -21.62 -12.08
C LEU A 15 -10.17 -21.40 -10.61
N ILE A 16 -11.00 -20.62 -9.91
CA ILE A 16 -10.95 -20.47 -8.46
C ILE A 16 -12.05 -21.36 -7.86
N LYS A 17 -11.66 -22.22 -6.93
CA LYS A 17 -12.58 -23.02 -6.14
C LYS A 17 -13.46 -22.13 -5.25
N PRO A 18 -14.68 -22.56 -4.88
CA PRO A 18 -15.58 -21.80 -4.02
C PRO A 18 -14.91 -21.44 -2.68
N ASN A 19 -15.20 -20.24 -2.16
CA ASN A 19 -14.90 -19.87 -0.77
C ASN A 19 -16.21 -19.75 0.02
N LYS A 20 -16.15 -19.44 1.32
CA LYS A 20 -17.31 -19.40 2.23
C LYS A 20 -18.44 -18.44 1.80
N SER A 21 -18.24 -17.58 0.81
CA SER A 21 -19.24 -16.60 0.35
C SER A 21 -19.50 -16.60 -1.17
N GLY A 22 -19.00 -17.59 -1.95
CA GLY A 22 -19.24 -17.60 -3.40
C GLY A 22 -18.96 -18.93 -4.09
N GLY A 23 -19.62 -19.16 -5.23
CA GLY A 23 -19.49 -20.36 -6.07
C GLY A 23 -18.20 -20.44 -6.90
N ASN A 24 -18.13 -21.38 -7.84
CA ASN A 24 -16.98 -21.53 -8.76
C ASN A 24 -16.78 -20.24 -9.59
N ARG A 25 -15.54 -19.76 -9.68
CA ARG A 25 -15.21 -18.57 -10.48
C ARG A 25 -14.20 -18.92 -11.57
N LEU A 26 -14.46 -18.46 -12.80
CA LEU A 26 -13.49 -18.48 -13.90
C LEU A 26 -12.87 -17.09 -14.02
N VAL A 27 -11.55 -16.99 -13.85
CA VAL A 27 -10.80 -15.75 -14.09
C VAL A 27 -10.17 -15.81 -15.47
N ILE A 28 -10.32 -14.74 -16.24
CA ILE A 28 -9.67 -14.53 -17.53
C ILE A 28 -8.86 -13.24 -17.43
N GLU A 29 -7.55 -13.34 -17.30
CA GLU A 29 -6.63 -12.21 -17.36
C GLU A 29 -6.35 -11.83 -18.81
N ILE A 30 -6.59 -10.56 -19.15
CA ILE A 30 -6.37 -9.99 -20.49
C ILE A 30 -5.28 -8.94 -20.39
N ASN A 31 -4.08 -9.25 -20.89
CA ASN A 31 -2.92 -8.38 -20.85
C ASN A 31 -2.57 -7.89 -22.27
N PRO A 32 -2.27 -6.60 -22.51
CA PRO A 32 -1.82 -6.15 -23.82
C PRO A 32 -0.51 -6.85 -24.23
N LYS A 33 -0.39 -7.25 -25.50
CA LYS A 33 0.92 -7.63 -26.06
C LYS A 33 1.77 -6.36 -26.17
N SER A 34 2.49 -6.02 -25.11
CA SER A 34 3.56 -5.02 -25.24
C SER A 34 4.59 -5.54 -26.26
N ALA A 35 5.05 -4.66 -27.15
CA ALA A 35 6.10 -4.95 -28.10
C ALA A 35 7.42 -5.13 -27.33
N SER A 36 7.63 -6.34 -26.79
CA SER A 36 8.92 -6.75 -26.25
C SER A 36 9.87 -6.90 -27.43
N LYS A 37 10.82 -5.95 -27.54
CA LYS A 37 12.11 -6.21 -28.18
C LYS A 37 12.64 -7.52 -27.62
N THR A 38 12.82 -8.48 -28.52
CA THR A 38 13.30 -9.82 -28.23
C THR A 38 14.73 -9.73 -27.68
N PHE A 39 14.91 -10.00 -26.38
CA PHE A 39 16.19 -10.50 -25.87
C PHE A 39 16.03 -12.00 -25.72
N LYS A 40 16.40 -12.74 -26.77
CA LYS A 40 16.66 -14.17 -26.73
C LYS A 40 18.17 -14.40 -26.55
N ASP A 41 18.48 -15.40 -25.76
CA ASP A 41 19.78 -16.06 -25.58
C ASP A 41 20.94 -15.24 -24.99
N THR A 42 21.21 -15.46 -23.70
CA THR A 42 22.32 -16.34 -23.28
C THR A 42 22.36 -16.41 -21.75
N PHE A 43 21.82 -17.48 -21.18
CA PHE A 43 22.17 -17.87 -19.81
C PHE A 43 22.56 -19.34 -19.80
N LYS A 44 23.86 -19.60 -19.98
CA LYS A 44 24.48 -20.86 -19.59
C LYS A 44 24.80 -20.79 -18.09
N PRO A 45 24.42 -21.79 -17.28
CA PRO A 45 24.75 -21.79 -15.85
C PRO A 45 26.24 -22.07 -15.68
N LYS A 46 27.01 -21.10 -15.16
CA LYS A 46 28.39 -21.32 -14.72
C LYS A 46 28.40 -21.77 -13.26
N LYS A 47 29.04 -22.92 -13.03
CA LYS A 47 29.25 -23.58 -11.74
C LYS A 47 29.95 -22.68 -10.71
N SER A 48 29.52 -22.83 -9.46
CA SER A 48 30.22 -22.59 -8.18
C SER A 48 31.24 -21.45 -8.13
N ALA A 49 30.84 -20.30 -7.57
CA ALA A 49 31.78 -19.28 -7.10
C ALA A 49 32.04 -19.47 -5.59
N LYS A 50 33.32 -19.59 -5.24
CA LYS A 50 33.86 -19.60 -3.86
C LYS A 50 33.62 -18.25 -3.15
N PRO A 51 33.64 -18.20 -1.81
CA PRO A 51 33.29 -16.99 -1.06
C PRO A 51 34.34 -15.89 -1.30
N VAL A 52 33.89 -14.72 -1.75
CA VAL A 52 34.75 -13.55 -1.98
C VAL A 52 35.01 -12.87 -0.63
N LYS A 53 36.31 -12.70 -0.34
CA LYS A 53 36.87 -12.07 0.86
C LYS A 53 36.30 -10.66 1.09
N ASN A 54 36.09 -10.34 2.37
CA ASN A 54 35.74 -9.04 2.97
C ASN A 54 36.13 -7.81 2.12
N VAL A 55 35.15 -7.25 1.42
CA VAL A 55 35.22 -5.84 1.01
C VAL A 55 34.72 -5.02 2.20
N LYS A 56 35.64 -4.27 2.84
CA LYS A 56 35.29 -3.29 3.87
C LYS A 56 34.14 -2.43 3.35
N ALA A 57 32.99 -2.52 4.02
CA ALA A 57 31.82 -1.71 3.75
C ALA A 57 32.20 -0.23 3.94
N LYS A 58 32.53 0.45 2.83
CA LYS A 58 32.47 1.92 2.80
C LYS A 58 31.00 2.26 3.03
N SER A 59 30.77 2.87 4.19
CA SER A 59 29.46 3.24 4.71
C SER A 59 28.58 3.88 3.63
N LYS A 60 27.51 3.18 3.24
CA LYS A 60 26.40 3.73 2.43
C LYS A 60 25.53 4.70 3.25
N SER A 61 25.97 5.15 4.43
CA SER A 61 25.27 6.15 5.24
C SER A 61 25.16 7.52 4.57
N SER A 62 25.97 7.80 3.53
CA SER A 62 25.94 9.08 2.82
C SER A 62 24.91 9.16 1.69
N LEU A 63 24.29 8.05 1.25
CA LEU A 63 23.34 8.09 0.13
C LEU A 63 21.95 8.64 0.54
N PHE A 64 21.51 8.42 1.77
CA PHE A 64 20.25 8.98 2.28
C PHE A 64 20.37 10.46 2.69
N GLN A 65 21.54 10.92 3.12
CA GLN A 65 21.69 12.32 3.56
C GLN A 65 22.03 13.30 2.42
N HIS A 66 22.53 12.81 1.27
CA HIS A 66 23.19 13.68 0.27
C HIS A 66 22.48 13.83 -1.08
N GLN A 67 21.35 13.16 -1.31
CA GLN A 67 20.61 13.21 -2.59
C GLN A 67 19.24 13.91 -2.49
N ILE A 68 18.72 14.14 -1.29
CA ILE A 68 17.33 14.59 -1.11
C ILE A 68 17.16 16.09 -1.44
N GLY A 69 18.25 16.86 -1.57
CA GLY A 69 18.17 18.27 -1.98
C GLY A 69 18.10 18.57 -3.47
N LYS A 70 17.97 17.55 -4.34
CA LYS A 70 17.96 17.74 -5.80
C LYS A 70 16.80 17.10 -6.55
N ARG A 71 15.94 16.30 -5.89
CA ARG A 71 14.79 15.64 -6.54
C ARG A 71 13.53 15.74 -5.70
N ASP A 72 12.38 15.60 -6.35
CA ASP A 72 11.09 15.51 -5.67
C ASP A 72 11.03 14.28 -4.77
N LEU A 73 10.34 14.42 -3.64
CA LEU A 73 9.94 13.32 -2.79
C LEU A 73 8.81 12.53 -3.45
N ILE A 74 9.01 11.23 -3.58
CA ILE A 74 8.06 10.36 -4.29
C ILE A 74 7.17 9.68 -3.26
N ILE A 75 5.88 9.97 -3.30
CA ILE A 75 4.88 9.37 -2.41
C ILE A 75 4.11 8.32 -3.19
N ALA A 76 4.38 7.04 -2.93
CA ALA A 76 3.57 5.95 -3.44
C ALA A 76 2.26 5.88 -2.66
N ILE A 77 1.14 5.99 -3.38
CA ILE A 77 -0.21 5.98 -2.83
C ILE A 77 -0.87 4.71 -3.33
N ASP A 78 -1.07 3.78 -2.41
CA ASP A 78 -1.80 2.54 -2.64
C ASP A 78 -3.25 2.70 -2.22
N ALA A 79 -4.16 2.46 -3.17
CA ALA A 79 -5.58 2.37 -2.87
C ALA A 79 -5.89 0.89 -2.61
N GLY A 80 -6.32 0.55 -1.40
CA GLY A 80 -6.65 -0.83 -1.00
C GLY A 80 -7.61 -1.52 -1.97
N HIS A 81 -7.49 -2.84 -2.12
CA HIS A 81 -8.35 -3.68 -2.97
C HIS A 81 -8.35 -3.29 -4.45
N GLY A 82 -9.40 -3.62 -5.20
CA GLY A 82 -9.60 -3.28 -6.61
C GLY A 82 -9.98 -4.48 -7.49
N GLY A 83 -10.75 -4.20 -8.54
CA GLY A 83 -11.22 -5.21 -9.48
C GLY A 83 -12.10 -6.25 -8.80
N ILE A 84 -11.63 -7.50 -8.81
CA ILE A 84 -12.32 -8.66 -8.26
C ILE A 84 -12.41 -8.66 -6.73
N ASP A 85 -11.50 -7.93 -6.09
CA ASP A 85 -11.48 -7.70 -4.65
C ASP A 85 -12.21 -6.39 -4.36
N SER A 86 -13.40 -6.48 -3.77
CA SER A 86 -14.22 -5.32 -3.40
C SER A 86 -13.73 -4.62 -2.13
N GLY A 87 -12.90 -5.29 -1.33
CA GLY A 87 -12.75 -4.97 0.09
C GLY A 87 -14.07 -5.17 0.85
N ALA A 88 -14.21 -4.46 1.96
CA ALA A 88 -15.44 -4.36 2.72
C ALA A 88 -16.61 -3.82 1.90
N ILE A 89 -17.81 -4.26 2.27
CA ILE A 89 -19.07 -3.77 1.73
C ILE A 89 -19.83 -3.16 2.89
N GLY A 90 -20.16 -1.87 2.78
CA GLY A 90 -20.97 -1.17 3.77
C GLY A 90 -22.41 -1.65 3.80
N VAL A 91 -23.14 -1.24 4.84
CA VAL A 91 -24.55 -1.60 5.05
C VAL A 91 -25.42 -1.12 3.89
N GLY A 92 -25.13 0.08 3.35
CA GLY A 92 -25.76 0.67 2.18
C GLY A 92 -25.24 0.14 0.83
N GLY A 93 -24.37 -0.87 0.83
CA GLY A 93 -23.80 -1.45 -0.39
C GLY A 93 -22.59 -0.71 -0.96
N THR A 94 -21.98 0.19 -0.19
CA THR A 94 -20.78 0.90 -0.62
C THR A 94 -19.58 -0.03 -0.65
N TYR A 95 -18.85 -0.08 -1.77
CA TYR A 95 -17.63 -0.86 -1.88
C TYR A 95 -16.41 -0.07 -1.41
N GLU A 96 -15.63 -0.66 -0.51
CA GLU A 96 -14.39 -0.08 -0.01
C GLU A 96 -13.43 0.32 -1.13
N LYS A 97 -13.23 -0.55 -2.13
CA LYS A 97 -12.33 -0.28 -3.27
C LYS A 97 -12.60 1.05 -3.99
N ASN A 98 -13.85 1.52 -3.96
CA ASN A 98 -14.27 2.78 -4.57
C ASN A 98 -13.93 3.98 -3.67
N ILE A 99 -14.17 3.85 -2.37
CA ILE A 99 -13.83 4.85 -1.36
C ILE A 99 -12.31 5.05 -1.31
N THR A 100 -11.54 3.96 -1.22
CA THR A 100 -10.07 4.02 -1.16
C THR A 100 -9.49 4.67 -2.41
N LEU A 101 -9.98 4.33 -3.60
CA LEU A 101 -9.56 4.97 -4.86
C LEU A 101 -9.89 6.46 -4.89
N ALA A 102 -11.06 6.86 -4.41
CA ALA A 102 -11.48 8.25 -4.39
C ALA A 102 -10.62 9.10 -3.44
N ILE A 103 -10.31 8.58 -2.24
CA ILE A 103 -9.43 9.25 -1.28
C ILE A 103 -8.00 9.30 -1.82
N ALA A 104 -7.49 8.20 -2.37
CA ALA A 104 -6.16 8.13 -2.95
C ALA A 104 -5.95 9.13 -4.09
N LYS A 105 -6.94 9.30 -4.99
CA LYS A 105 -6.89 10.32 -6.05
C LYS A 105 -6.85 11.75 -5.49
N LYS A 106 -7.63 12.04 -4.45
CA LYS A 106 -7.60 13.35 -3.77
C LYS A 106 -6.24 13.61 -3.12
N LEU A 107 -5.69 12.61 -2.43
CA LEU A 107 -4.34 12.70 -1.85
C LEU A 107 -3.28 12.93 -2.93
N ALA A 108 -3.36 12.22 -4.06
CA ALA A 108 -2.45 12.40 -5.17
C ALA A 108 -2.50 13.83 -5.73
N THR A 109 -3.70 14.41 -5.89
CA THR A 109 -3.84 15.81 -6.31
C THR A 109 -3.15 16.78 -5.34
N LEU A 110 -3.33 16.59 -4.04
CA LEU A 110 -2.71 17.43 -3.01
C LEU A 110 -1.18 17.30 -3.01
N VAL A 111 -0.66 16.07 -3.10
CA VAL A 111 0.79 15.80 -3.20
C VAL A 111 1.37 16.42 -4.47
N SER A 112 0.67 16.31 -5.61
CA SER A 112 1.13 16.88 -6.89
C SER A 112 1.15 18.40 -6.89
N ALA A 113 0.29 19.05 -6.10
CA ALA A 113 0.27 20.50 -5.96
C ALA A 113 1.41 21.04 -5.07
N GLN A 114 2.04 20.17 -4.29
CA GLN A 114 3.13 20.53 -3.39
C GLN A 114 4.47 20.50 -4.13
N ARG A 115 5.07 21.68 -4.30
CA ARG A 115 6.45 21.79 -4.81
C ARG A 115 7.39 20.91 -4.00
N GLY A 116 8.24 20.14 -4.70
CA GLY A 116 9.19 19.22 -4.10
C GLY A 116 8.60 17.85 -3.75
N MET A 117 7.35 17.56 -4.12
CA MET A 117 6.72 16.26 -3.96
C MET A 117 6.07 15.79 -5.26
N ARG A 118 6.01 14.47 -5.46
CA ARG A 118 5.40 13.84 -6.61
C ARG A 118 4.64 12.58 -6.17
N PRO A 119 3.33 12.46 -6.49
CA PRO A 119 2.60 11.24 -6.20
C PRO A 119 2.92 10.18 -7.25
N VAL A 120 2.82 8.92 -6.83
CA VAL A 120 2.72 7.77 -7.71
C VAL A 120 1.57 6.90 -7.23
N MET A 121 0.57 6.69 -8.08
CA MET A 121 -0.55 5.81 -7.77
C MET A 121 -0.16 4.36 -8.06
N ILE A 122 -0.30 3.47 -7.09
CA ILE A 122 -0.11 2.03 -7.31
C ILE A 122 -1.23 1.48 -8.21
N ARG A 123 -2.47 1.95 -8.02
CA ARG A 123 -3.57 1.81 -8.99
C ARG A 123 -4.30 3.12 -9.21
N ASN A 124 -4.72 3.40 -10.45
CA ASN A 124 -5.50 4.59 -10.80
C ASN A 124 -6.91 4.28 -11.32
N GLY A 125 -7.27 3.00 -11.41
CA GLY A 125 -8.55 2.49 -11.85
C GLY A 125 -9.04 1.31 -10.99
N ASP A 126 -10.14 0.69 -11.44
CA ASP A 126 -10.76 -0.46 -10.79
C ASP A 126 -10.20 -1.77 -11.36
N TYR A 127 -9.01 -2.16 -10.90
CA TYR A 127 -8.38 -3.42 -11.24
C TYR A 127 -7.59 -3.95 -10.04
N PHE A 128 -7.43 -5.26 -9.99
CA PHE A 128 -6.74 -5.94 -8.90
C PHE A 128 -5.22 -5.86 -9.05
N ILE A 129 -4.50 -5.63 -7.95
CA ILE A 129 -3.04 -5.72 -7.86
C ILE A 129 -2.69 -6.55 -6.64
N LYS A 130 -1.85 -7.58 -6.83
CA LYS A 130 -1.34 -8.43 -5.75
C LYS A 130 -0.57 -7.62 -4.70
N LEU A 131 -0.64 -8.01 -3.44
CA LEU A 131 0.03 -7.31 -2.33
C LEU A 131 1.53 -7.08 -2.60
N GLN A 132 2.26 -8.13 -3.04
CA GLN A 132 3.69 -7.99 -3.38
C GLN A 132 3.93 -7.01 -4.52
N LYS A 133 3.09 -7.05 -5.56
CA LYS A 133 3.26 -6.17 -6.72
C LYS A 133 3.07 -4.70 -6.35
N ARG A 134 2.26 -4.40 -5.34
CA ARG A 134 2.11 -3.03 -4.79
C ARG A 134 3.44 -2.52 -4.21
N ILE A 135 4.13 -3.37 -3.46
CA ILE A 135 5.46 -3.08 -2.91
C ILE A 135 6.49 -2.92 -4.04
N ASP A 136 6.50 -3.85 -4.99
CA ASP A 136 7.44 -3.82 -6.11
C ASP A 136 7.28 -2.54 -6.93
N LEU A 137 6.05 -2.11 -7.19
CA LEU A 137 5.77 -0.84 -7.88
C LEU A 137 6.30 0.35 -7.08
N ALA A 138 6.06 0.42 -5.76
CA ALA A 138 6.60 1.49 -4.93
C ALA A 138 8.14 1.56 -5.01
N ARG A 139 8.81 0.40 -5.02
CA ARG A 139 10.27 0.29 -5.17
C ARG A 139 10.75 0.66 -6.57
N GLU A 140 10.06 0.22 -7.61
CA GLU A 140 10.34 0.56 -9.02
C GLU A 140 10.32 2.08 -9.24
N TYR A 141 9.39 2.78 -8.59
CA TYR A 141 9.32 4.23 -8.62
C TYR A 141 10.27 4.94 -7.65
N SER A 142 11.08 4.21 -6.90
CA SER A 142 11.98 4.76 -5.87
C SER A 142 11.23 5.65 -4.87
N ALA A 143 10.07 5.18 -4.40
CA ALA A 143 9.25 5.92 -3.46
C ALA A 143 9.99 6.17 -2.13
N ASP A 144 9.84 7.38 -1.61
CA ASP A 144 10.37 7.80 -0.31
C ASP A 144 9.38 7.48 0.84
N LEU A 145 8.12 7.18 0.48
CA LEU A 145 7.05 6.76 1.38
C LEU A 145 6.02 5.91 0.60
N LEU A 146 5.53 4.85 1.22
CA LEU A 146 4.33 4.12 0.80
C LEU A 146 3.19 4.37 1.78
N VAL A 147 2.03 4.79 1.24
CA VAL A 147 0.80 5.01 2.01
C VAL A 147 -0.29 4.10 1.44
N SER A 148 -0.74 3.12 2.22
CA SER A 148 -1.89 2.29 1.88
C SER A 148 -3.16 2.89 2.50
N ILE A 149 -4.19 3.11 1.69
CA ILE A 149 -5.47 3.70 2.10
C ILE A 149 -6.55 2.61 2.08
N HIS A 150 -7.18 2.40 3.22
CA HIS A 150 -8.26 1.44 3.45
C HIS A 150 -9.47 2.12 4.11
N ALA A 151 -10.60 1.44 4.06
CA ALA A 151 -11.84 1.81 4.75
C ALA A 151 -12.57 0.52 5.13
N ASP A 152 -11.92 -0.28 5.99
CA ASP A 152 -12.32 -1.66 6.23
C ASP A 152 -13.64 -1.79 7.04
N ALA A 153 -14.02 -2.99 7.43
CA ALA A 153 -15.15 -3.28 8.28
C ALA A 153 -14.72 -4.03 9.54
N TYR A 154 -15.28 -3.66 10.68
CA TYR A 154 -15.10 -4.42 11.92
C TYR A 154 -16.23 -5.45 12.07
N PRO A 155 -15.99 -6.77 11.98
CA PRO A 155 -17.05 -7.76 11.81
C PRO A 155 -17.87 -8.02 13.07
N SER A 156 -17.27 -7.83 14.24
CA SER A 156 -17.90 -8.14 15.52
C SER A 156 -18.67 -6.96 16.12
N ASP A 157 -18.49 -5.74 15.58
CA ASP A 157 -19.18 -4.55 16.07
C ASP A 157 -19.26 -3.45 14.99
N ASN A 158 -20.46 -3.23 14.47
CA ASN A 158 -20.74 -2.17 13.50
C ASN A 158 -20.77 -0.76 14.14
N ASN A 159 -20.65 -0.64 15.47
CA ASN A 159 -20.52 0.66 16.14
C ASN A 159 -19.07 1.16 16.17
N VAL A 160 -18.10 0.30 15.85
CA VAL A 160 -16.70 0.70 15.73
C VAL A 160 -16.56 1.66 14.56
N GLY A 161 -16.05 2.85 14.83
CA GLY A 161 -15.87 3.89 13.84
C GLY A 161 -14.61 4.71 14.12
N GLY A 162 -14.22 5.47 13.11
CA GLY A 162 -13.14 6.43 13.18
C GLY A 162 -11.83 5.93 12.59
N SER A 163 -10.96 6.88 12.24
CA SER A 163 -9.71 6.56 11.56
C SER A 163 -8.70 5.90 12.49
N SER A 164 -7.83 5.07 11.92
CA SER A 164 -6.67 4.49 12.60
C SER A 164 -5.47 4.34 11.65
N ILE A 165 -4.27 4.26 12.23
CA ILE A 165 -3.03 4.15 11.46
C ILE A 165 -2.24 2.96 11.97
N TYR A 166 -1.76 2.15 11.03
CA TYR A 166 -0.99 0.96 11.27
C TYR A 166 0.41 1.08 10.67
N MET A 167 1.37 0.48 11.36
CA MET A 167 2.71 0.22 10.85
C MET A 167 3.04 -1.28 10.97
N LEU A 168 4.05 -1.73 10.24
CA LEU A 168 4.51 -3.10 10.31
C LEU A 168 5.03 -3.47 11.71
N SER A 169 4.71 -4.69 12.14
CA SER A 169 5.39 -5.37 13.25
C SER A 169 5.75 -6.80 12.87
N HIS A 170 6.97 -7.19 13.24
CA HIS A 170 7.49 -8.56 13.10
C HIS A 170 7.25 -9.40 14.37
N SER A 171 6.99 -8.75 15.51
CA SER A 171 6.98 -9.38 16.83
C SER A 171 5.58 -9.46 17.45
N GLY A 172 4.53 -9.33 16.65
CA GLY A 172 3.13 -9.39 17.09
C GLY A 172 2.38 -8.07 16.93
N ALA A 173 1.05 -8.16 16.96
CA ALA A 173 0.16 -7.01 16.79
C ALA A 173 -0.07 -6.24 18.11
N SER A 174 -0.53 -4.99 18.00
CA SER A 174 -0.86 -4.15 19.16
C SER A 174 -2.18 -4.56 19.84
N SER A 175 -3.04 -5.31 19.16
CA SER A 175 -4.31 -5.80 19.68
C SER A 175 -4.81 -6.97 18.82
N GLU A 176 -5.78 -7.73 19.32
CA GLU A 176 -6.47 -8.76 18.53
C GLU A 176 -7.18 -8.16 17.32
N ALA A 177 -7.78 -6.96 17.47
CA ALA A 177 -8.34 -6.20 16.37
C ALA A 177 -7.31 -5.91 15.27
N ALA A 178 -6.09 -5.54 15.64
CA ALA A 178 -5.01 -5.29 14.69
C ALA A 178 -4.50 -6.59 14.04
N THR A 179 -4.45 -7.70 14.77
CA THR A 179 -4.16 -9.03 14.20
C THR A 179 -5.19 -9.40 13.15
N TRP A 180 -6.46 -9.33 13.51
CA TRP A 180 -7.57 -9.71 12.65
C TRP A 180 -7.60 -8.88 11.36
N LEU A 181 -7.43 -7.56 11.48
CA LEU A 181 -7.36 -6.66 10.33
C LEU A 181 -6.19 -7.03 9.40
N ALA A 182 -5.00 -7.28 9.96
CA ALA A 182 -3.87 -7.70 9.16
C ALA A 182 -4.10 -9.03 8.46
N GLU A 183 -4.72 -10.02 9.11
CA GLU A 183 -5.04 -11.31 8.49
C GLU A 183 -6.03 -11.15 7.33
N ARG A 184 -7.05 -10.32 7.51
CA ARG A 184 -8.03 -9.99 6.46
C ARG A 184 -7.35 -9.33 5.27
N GLU A 185 -6.58 -8.27 5.50
CA GLU A 185 -5.90 -7.55 4.42
C GLU A 185 -4.87 -8.42 3.70
N ASN A 186 -4.18 -9.30 4.43
CA ASN A 186 -3.24 -10.27 3.86
C ASN A 186 -3.92 -11.36 3.02
N SER A 187 -5.25 -11.51 3.12
CA SER A 187 -6.03 -12.48 2.36
C SER A 187 -6.52 -11.97 1.00
N ALA A 188 -6.31 -10.68 0.68
CA ALA A 188 -6.74 -10.07 -0.59
C ALA A 188 -6.28 -10.84 -1.84
N ASP A 189 -5.06 -11.37 -1.83
CA ASP A 189 -4.52 -12.18 -2.93
C ASP A 189 -5.28 -13.50 -3.15
N LEU A 190 -5.88 -14.09 -2.09
CA LEU A 190 -6.72 -15.29 -2.23
C LEU A 190 -8.04 -14.97 -2.94
N ILE A 191 -8.62 -13.80 -2.68
CA ILE A 191 -9.84 -13.32 -3.35
C ILE A 191 -9.57 -13.06 -4.84
N GLY A 192 -8.35 -12.60 -5.16
CA GLY A 192 -7.82 -12.47 -6.51
C GLY A 192 -7.68 -13.78 -7.29
N GLY A 193 -7.89 -14.93 -6.64
CA GLY A 193 -7.84 -16.25 -7.27
C GLY A 193 -6.48 -16.91 -7.32
N ILE A 194 -5.54 -16.43 -6.51
CA ILE A 194 -4.18 -16.92 -6.50
C ILE A 194 -4.07 -18.07 -5.49
N SER A 195 -3.50 -19.19 -5.93
CA SER A 195 -3.28 -20.37 -5.10
C SER A 195 -2.25 -20.09 -4.00
N LEU A 196 -2.39 -20.77 -2.84
CA LEU A 196 -1.48 -20.71 -1.70
C LEU A 196 -0.02 -21.06 -2.05
N SER A 197 0.22 -21.77 -3.17
CA SER A 197 1.55 -22.17 -3.66
C SER A 197 2.44 -21.01 -4.12
N ASP A 198 1.87 -19.84 -4.44
CA ASP A 198 2.65 -18.67 -4.86
C ASP A 198 3.21 -17.87 -3.65
N LYS A 199 2.92 -18.29 -2.42
CA LYS A 199 3.35 -17.60 -1.18
C LYS A 199 4.82 -17.86 -0.82
N ASP A 200 5.43 -18.92 -1.36
CA ASP A 200 6.82 -19.26 -1.04
C ASP A 200 7.81 -18.22 -1.60
N ASP A 201 7.51 -17.63 -2.76
CA ASP A 201 8.29 -16.53 -3.34
C ASP A 201 8.16 -15.22 -2.55
N LEU A 202 7.00 -15.01 -1.89
CA LEU A 202 6.76 -13.87 -1.00
C LEU A 202 7.58 -14.00 0.30
N LEU A 203 7.62 -15.20 0.88
CA LEU A 203 8.39 -15.51 2.09
C LEU A 203 9.90 -15.40 1.85
N ALA A 204 10.38 -15.82 0.68
CA ALA A 204 11.81 -15.82 0.36
C ALA A 204 12.42 -14.42 0.19
N GLN A 205 11.63 -13.41 -0.25
CA GLN A 205 12.12 -12.04 -0.46
C GLN A 205 12.03 -11.15 0.80
N VAL A 206 11.30 -11.60 1.83
CA VAL A 206 11.13 -10.91 3.13
C VAL A 206 12.30 -11.17 4.09
N LEU A 207 13.21 -12.11 3.80
CA LEU A 207 14.33 -12.49 4.68
C LEU A 207 15.45 -11.44 4.85
N PHE A 208 15.16 -10.15 4.66
CA PHE A 208 16.05 -9.02 4.96
C PHE A 208 15.56 -8.19 6.16
N ASP A 209 14.99 -8.85 7.17
CA ASP A 209 14.41 -8.22 8.37
C ASP A 209 15.46 -7.54 9.27
N LEU A 210 16.72 -7.99 9.25
CA LEU A 210 17.79 -7.49 10.14
C LEU A 210 18.23 -6.04 9.86
N SER A 211 17.82 -5.41 8.75
CA SER A 211 18.20 -4.03 8.42
C SER A 211 17.04 -3.02 8.41
N GLN A 212 15.81 -3.42 8.79
CA GLN A 212 14.63 -2.54 8.66
C GLN A 212 14.45 -1.53 9.79
N THR A 213 15.29 -1.54 10.84
CA THR A 213 15.08 -0.70 12.04
C THR A 213 14.87 0.78 11.70
N LYS A 214 15.67 1.34 10.78
CA LYS A 214 15.53 2.74 10.34
C LYS A 214 14.25 3.00 9.55
N THR A 215 13.87 2.06 8.68
CA THR A 215 12.64 2.12 7.90
C THR A 215 11.43 2.11 8.84
N LEU A 216 11.42 1.23 9.84
CA LEU A 216 10.37 1.15 10.85
C LEU A 216 10.31 2.38 11.75
N GLU A 217 11.46 2.95 12.13
CA GLU A 217 11.53 4.20 12.89
C GLU A 217 10.94 5.36 12.08
N ALA A 218 11.29 5.49 10.80
CA ALA A 218 10.71 6.47 9.89
C ALA A 218 9.19 6.28 9.74
N SER A 219 8.73 5.03 9.54
CA SER A 219 7.30 4.67 9.51
C SER A 219 6.57 5.09 10.78
N ALA A 220 7.17 4.87 11.96
CA ALA A 220 6.60 5.26 13.23
C ALA A 220 6.47 6.79 13.37
N LEU A 221 7.50 7.54 12.96
CA LEU A 221 7.49 9.00 13.02
C LEU A 221 6.44 9.61 12.08
N ILE A 222 6.35 9.12 10.85
CA ILE A 222 5.34 9.61 9.91
C ILE A 222 3.93 9.20 10.32
N ALA A 223 3.73 7.96 10.79
CA ALA A 223 2.44 7.51 11.32
C ALA A 223 1.95 8.40 12.45
N GLN A 224 2.82 8.82 13.38
CA GLN A 224 2.46 9.75 14.45
C GLN A 224 2.05 11.14 13.93
N LYS A 225 2.74 11.67 12.91
CA LYS A 225 2.40 12.97 12.30
C LYS A 225 1.06 12.93 11.58
N VAL A 226 0.79 11.84 10.85
CA VAL A 226 -0.49 11.61 10.18
C VAL A 226 -1.61 11.43 11.20
N LEU A 227 -1.39 10.63 12.26
CA LEU A 227 -2.38 10.43 13.32
C LEU A 227 -2.74 11.74 14.01
N LYS A 228 -1.74 12.58 14.32
CA LYS A 228 -1.97 13.90 14.91
C LYS A 228 -2.79 14.82 13.99
N SER A 229 -2.67 14.66 12.68
CA SER A 229 -3.40 15.47 11.71
C SER A 229 -4.85 14.98 11.57
N LEU A 230 -5.07 13.67 11.49
CA LEU A 230 -6.41 13.05 11.51
C LEU A 230 -7.17 13.36 12.81
N LYS A 231 -6.47 13.44 13.95
CA LYS A 231 -7.05 13.89 15.23
C LYS A 231 -7.77 15.23 15.18
N LYS A 232 -7.43 16.11 14.24
CA LYS A 232 -8.09 17.41 14.10
C LYS A 232 -9.44 17.33 13.38
N LEU A 233 -9.69 16.27 12.61
CA LEU A 233 -10.97 16.05 11.93
C LEU A 233 -12.03 15.46 12.86
N GLY A 234 -11.62 14.90 14.00
CA GLY A 234 -12.50 14.17 14.92
C GLY A 234 -12.65 12.69 14.55
N ASN A 235 -13.25 11.92 15.46
CA ASN A 235 -13.56 10.50 15.32
C ASN A 235 -12.36 9.60 14.94
N ASN A 236 -11.40 9.42 15.85
CA ASN A 236 -10.38 8.38 15.68
C ASN A 236 -10.74 7.17 16.51
N HIS A 237 -10.61 5.98 15.91
CA HIS A 237 -10.81 4.74 16.62
C HIS A 237 -9.71 4.53 17.69
N SER A 238 -8.46 4.91 17.38
CA SER A 238 -7.35 4.79 18.31
C SER A 238 -6.57 6.09 18.47
N ASN A 239 -6.14 6.35 19.70
CA ASN A 239 -5.26 7.46 20.02
C ASN A 239 -3.78 7.19 19.77
N HIS A 240 -3.42 5.96 19.38
CA HIS A 240 -2.06 5.51 19.18
C HIS A 240 -1.89 4.80 17.83
N VAL A 241 -0.69 4.90 17.26
CA VAL A 241 -0.32 4.11 16.07
C VAL A 241 -0.38 2.63 16.43
N GLN A 242 -1.16 1.88 15.67
CA GLN A 242 -1.31 0.44 15.80
C GLN A 242 -0.21 -0.29 15.03
N LYS A 243 0.00 -1.56 15.37
CA LYS A 243 1.03 -2.39 14.76
C LYS A 243 0.47 -3.76 14.44
N ALA A 244 0.78 -4.31 13.28
CA ALA A 244 0.48 -5.70 12.94
C ALA A 244 1.29 -6.17 11.71
N GLY A 245 1.16 -7.45 11.37
CA GLY A 245 1.90 -8.11 10.29
C GLY A 245 1.37 -7.89 8.88
N PHE A 246 1.02 -6.64 8.50
CA PHE A 246 0.52 -6.32 7.16
C PHE A 246 1.57 -6.58 6.08
N LEU A 247 1.26 -7.42 5.09
CA LEU A 247 2.15 -7.76 3.99
C LEU A 247 2.50 -6.54 3.14
N VAL A 248 1.52 -5.68 2.82
CA VAL A 248 1.73 -4.46 2.02
C VAL A 248 2.72 -3.47 2.65
N LEU A 249 2.99 -3.60 3.96
CA LEU A 249 3.92 -2.74 4.70
C LEU A 249 5.33 -3.33 4.83
N ARG A 250 5.61 -4.51 4.25
CA ARG A 250 6.89 -5.24 4.37
C ARG A 250 8.03 -4.76 3.46
N SER A 251 7.94 -3.53 2.95
CA SER A 251 9.06 -2.97 2.17
C SER A 251 10.29 -2.76 3.07
N PRO A 252 11.46 -3.32 2.75
CA PRO A 252 12.63 -3.20 3.61
C PRO A 252 13.28 -1.82 3.59
N ASP A 253 13.11 -1.09 2.49
CA ASP A 253 13.81 0.16 2.18
C ASP A 253 12.87 1.38 2.03
N ILE A 254 11.55 1.19 2.15
CA ILE A 254 10.55 2.26 2.03
C ILE A 254 9.72 2.35 3.31
N PRO A 255 9.75 3.50 4.02
CA PRO A 255 8.82 3.75 5.13
C PRO A 255 7.39 3.57 4.64
N SER A 256 6.60 2.80 5.37
CA SER A 256 5.28 2.34 4.92
C SER A 256 4.26 2.45 6.06
N ILE A 257 3.10 3.03 5.76
CA ILE A 257 1.96 3.12 6.68
C ILE A 257 0.68 2.66 6.01
N LEU A 258 -0.22 2.06 6.78
CA LEU A 258 -1.60 1.78 6.37
C LEU A 258 -2.54 2.69 7.16
N ILE A 259 -3.49 3.30 6.48
CA ILE A 259 -4.47 4.22 7.04
C ILE A 259 -5.85 3.63 6.83
N GLU A 260 -6.50 3.25 7.92
CA GLU A 260 -7.94 3.00 7.95
C GLU A 260 -8.63 4.35 8.09
N THR A 261 -9.28 4.79 7.02
CA THR A 261 -9.93 6.11 6.97
C THR A 261 -11.22 6.17 7.76
N GLY A 262 -11.83 5.00 8.01
CA GLY A 262 -13.05 4.79 8.75
C GLY A 262 -13.52 3.36 8.53
N PHE A 263 -14.51 2.91 9.30
CA PHE A 263 -15.04 1.55 9.17
C PHE A 263 -16.36 1.56 8.39
N ILE A 264 -16.37 1.07 7.15
CA ILE A 264 -17.55 1.14 6.27
C ILE A 264 -18.72 0.24 6.74
N SER A 265 -18.47 -0.69 7.68
CA SER A 265 -19.54 -1.44 8.35
C SER A 265 -20.37 -0.58 9.31
N ASN A 266 -19.86 0.58 9.73
CA ASN A 266 -20.59 1.55 10.51
C ASN A 266 -21.38 2.48 9.58
N ASP A 267 -22.70 2.51 9.71
CA ASP A 267 -23.58 3.29 8.84
C ASP A 267 -23.24 4.80 8.84
N ALA A 268 -22.94 5.38 10.01
CA ALA A 268 -22.56 6.78 10.11
C ALA A 268 -21.18 7.08 9.48
N GLU A 269 -20.25 6.13 9.50
CA GLU A 269 -18.97 6.23 8.79
C GLU A 269 -19.16 6.03 7.29
N GLU A 270 -19.99 5.07 6.85
CA GLU A 270 -20.32 4.84 5.45
C GLU A 270 -20.95 6.10 4.81
N GLN A 271 -21.92 6.73 5.49
CA GLN A 271 -22.52 7.98 5.04
C GLN A 271 -21.48 9.10 4.90
N ARG A 272 -20.58 9.25 5.88
CA ARG A 272 -19.49 10.23 5.83
C ARG A 272 -18.49 9.91 4.72
N LEU A 273 -18.07 8.67 4.59
CA LEU A 273 -17.14 8.23 3.53
C LEU A 273 -17.76 8.40 2.15
N ASN A 274 -19.08 8.35 2.01
CA ASN A 274 -19.80 8.66 0.77
C ASN A 274 -19.89 10.17 0.46
N ASP A 275 -19.67 11.06 1.43
CA ASP A 275 -19.55 12.50 1.19
C ASP A 275 -18.20 12.87 0.52
N PRO A 276 -18.20 13.42 -0.71
CA PRO A 276 -16.97 13.88 -1.35
C PRO A 276 -16.19 14.96 -0.59
N ARG A 277 -16.87 15.78 0.22
CA ARG A 277 -16.24 16.83 1.06
C ARG A 277 -15.49 16.20 2.22
N TYR A 278 -16.11 15.25 2.93
CA TYR A 278 -15.43 14.50 3.97
C TYR A 278 -14.19 13.76 3.44
N ARG A 279 -14.31 13.08 2.28
CA ARG A 279 -13.14 12.44 1.62
C ARG A 279 -12.04 13.44 1.27
N TYR A 280 -12.37 14.69 0.93
CA TYR A 280 -11.38 15.74 0.70
C TYR A 280 -10.66 16.11 2.00
N HIS A 281 -11.40 16.35 3.07
CA HIS A 281 -10.80 16.69 4.37
C HIS A 281 -9.94 15.55 4.92
N LEU A 282 -10.34 14.30 4.76
CA LEU A 282 -9.50 13.14 5.07
C LEU A 282 -8.18 13.16 4.30
N ALA A 283 -8.24 13.31 2.97
CA ALA A 283 -7.03 13.38 2.14
C ALA A 283 -6.14 14.57 2.52
N GLU A 284 -6.74 15.71 2.86
CA GLU A 284 -6.04 16.91 3.33
C GLU A 284 -5.32 16.68 4.66
N ALA A 285 -5.99 16.07 5.66
CA ALA A 285 -5.36 15.74 6.93
C ALA A 285 -4.22 14.74 6.76
N ILE A 286 -4.38 13.72 5.91
CA ILE A 286 -3.31 12.77 5.58
C ILE A 286 -2.12 13.52 4.96
N PHE A 287 -2.38 14.35 3.95
CA PHE A 287 -1.36 15.16 3.29
C PHE A 287 -0.62 16.08 4.27
N GLN A 288 -1.33 16.78 5.16
CA GLN A 288 -0.69 17.66 6.15
C GLN A 288 0.23 16.89 7.12
N GLY A 289 -0.15 15.66 7.49
CA GLY A 289 0.69 14.78 8.29
C GLY A 289 1.97 14.38 7.56
N ILE A 290 1.85 13.94 6.30
CA ILE A 290 2.98 13.57 5.45
C ILE A 290 3.92 14.75 5.24
N ARG A 291 3.38 15.90 4.82
CA ARG A 291 4.13 17.15 4.63
C ARG A 291 4.83 17.58 5.92
N GLY A 292 4.11 17.53 7.05
CA GLY A 292 4.65 17.88 8.36
C GLY A 292 5.82 16.98 8.78
N TYR A 293 5.80 15.70 8.45
CA TYR A 293 6.94 14.80 8.64
C TYR A 293 8.15 15.25 7.80
N PHE A 294 7.99 15.39 6.49
CA PHE A 294 9.12 15.73 5.61
C PHE A 294 9.71 17.12 5.85
N VAL A 295 8.89 18.09 6.25
CA VAL A 295 9.39 19.41 6.68
C VAL A 295 10.19 19.32 7.98
N SER A 296 9.79 18.45 8.92
CA SER A 296 10.46 18.33 10.23
C SER A 296 11.76 17.52 10.18
N TYR A 297 11.81 16.48 9.33
CA TYR A 297 12.87 15.47 9.35
C TYR A 297 13.72 15.43 8.09
N ASN A 298 13.43 16.28 7.09
CA ASN A 298 14.11 16.24 5.79
C ASN A 298 14.50 17.64 5.29
N SER A 299 15.28 18.35 6.10
CA SER A 299 15.72 19.75 5.94
C SER A 299 16.53 20.04 4.66
N GLY A 300 16.91 19.00 3.90
CA GLY A 300 17.63 19.12 2.64
C GLY A 300 16.72 19.22 1.41
N THR A 301 15.43 18.87 1.50
CA THR A 301 14.49 18.76 0.38
C THR A 301 14.12 20.09 -0.30
N LEU A 302 13.69 20.03 -1.56
CA LEU A 302 13.09 21.18 -2.28
C LEU A 302 11.86 21.77 -1.56
N LEU A 303 11.26 21.03 -0.62
CA LEU A 303 10.17 21.50 0.24
C LEU A 303 10.54 22.70 1.13
N VAL A 304 11.80 22.81 1.55
CA VAL A 304 12.23 23.77 2.59
C VAL A 304 12.95 25.00 2.00
N ARG A 305 13.30 24.97 0.71
CA ARG A 305 13.92 26.12 0.04
C ARG A 305 12.85 27.17 -0.30
N ARG A 306 12.93 28.31 0.41
CA ARG A 306 12.17 29.54 0.15
C ARG A 306 12.47 30.10 -1.24
#